data_AF-A0A6A6GMJ8-F1
#
_entry.id   AF-A0A6A6GMJ8-F1
#
_cell.length_a   1.000
_cell.length_b   1.000
_cell.length_c   1.000
_cell.angle_alpha   90.00
_cell.angle_beta   90.00
_cell.angle_gamma   90.00
#
_symmetry.space_group_name_H-M   'P 1'
#
loop_
_entity.id
_entity.type
_entity.pdbx_description
1 polymer ?
#
loop_
_entity_poly.entity_id
_entity_poly.type
_entity_poly.pdbx_seq_one_letter_code
_entity_poly.pdbx_strand_id
1 'polypeptide(L)'
;MAYNGRMSMARSSQQSSQGRKKEDDSDAFMTLPDREIAGCISDIGIPFSVSDLQKPNPQQIQKVFEWFAELLLNTTREVVAPGMSAAAFAISGDDADRIFTADTRELMGFFVMLRRLLAECGVKDFTFSDLYKPTHPRLVRVFSYIINFIRFRESQTPVIDRHFNSLDETKRRIESLWSENESRRDTLEDMERNKDRLSEAMREKERRSQDLKTRLLELKKGQERVAEKLERARAEQSRLKLVLEERNTDRMTIRKEVEKLRPYASQSPGQLEHQLRELGDQLGRERGEIERLERRDRALKTSLDTFVLVHADVTSLTRLATDVAEELRKEEEELSRANRARDALSERSNNVRDVERQERFLGKQLQSWNERTEKLRRTAEEKQEVARVRVEELRGVHEGLGRERRVRG
;
A
#
# COMPACT_ATOMS: atom_id res chain seq x y z
N MET A 1 49.20 75.58 64.44
CA MET A 1 48.69 75.75 65.82
C MET A 1 47.19 75.55 65.74
N ALA A 2 46.68 74.35 66.01
CA ALA A 2 46.36 73.79 67.32
C ALA A 2 44.91 74.09 67.74
N TYR A 3 44.16 73.00 67.89
CA TYR A 3 43.09 72.73 68.87
C TYR A 3 41.62 73.09 68.57
N ASN A 4 40.86 72.01 68.29
CA ASN A 4 39.63 71.49 68.94
C ASN A 4 38.37 72.39 69.10
N GLY A 5 37.15 71.86 69.08
CA GLY A 5 36.76 70.49 69.43
C GLY A 5 35.34 70.05 69.02
N ARG A 6 35.16 68.75 69.18
CA ARG A 6 34.03 67.87 68.89
C ARG A 6 32.98 67.87 70.03
N MET A 7 31.81 67.29 69.74
CA MET A 7 30.75 66.75 70.64
C MET A 7 29.58 67.73 70.92
N SER A 8 28.30 67.36 70.96
CA SER A 8 27.59 66.06 70.84
C SER A 8 26.07 66.30 70.92
N MET A 9 25.30 65.23 70.69
CA MET A 9 23.92 64.96 71.15
C MET A 9 22.77 65.24 70.17
N ALA A 10 22.39 64.20 69.43
CA ALA A 10 20.99 64.00 69.05
C ALA A 10 20.59 62.55 69.41
N ARG A 11 19.65 62.42 70.35
CA ARG A 11 19.02 61.17 70.79
C ARG A 11 17.59 61.15 70.26
N SER A 12 17.22 60.02 69.66
CA SER A 12 15.88 59.40 69.60
C SER A 12 14.65 60.25 69.20
N SER A 13 13.99 59.93 68.09
CA SER A 13 12.92 58.91 68.02
C SER A 13 12.09 59.05 66.72
N GLN A 14 11.47 57.91 66.33
CA GLN A 14 10.32 57.76 65.43
C GLN A 14 10.51 57.85 63.91
N GLN A 15 10.45 56.65 63.32
CA GLN A 15 9.35 56.14 62.48
C GLN A 15 9.80 55.60 61.12
N SER A 16 9.90 54.27 61.08
CA SER A 16 9.97 53.43 59.89
C SER A 16 8.57 53.25 59.29
N SER A 17 8.44 53.44 57.98
CA SER A 17 7.62 52.59 57.08
C SER A 17 7.45 53.25 55.71
N GLN A 18 8.28 52.87 54.74
CA GLN A 18 7.93 53.00 53.33
C GLN A 18 8.75 52.01 52.50
N GLY A 19 8.13 50.89 52.14
CA GLY A 19 8.73 49.82 51.35
C GLY A 19 7.83 48.63 51.02
N ARG A 20 6.50 48.74 51.21
CA ARG A 20 5.50 47.73 50.84
C ARG A 20 4.34 48.44 50.15
N LYS A 21 4.26 48.36 48.83
CA LYS A 21 3.04 48.78 48.10
C LYS A 21 2.94 48.31 46.63
N LYS A 22 3.83 47.44 46.15
CA LYS A 22 3.80 46.95 44.75
C LYS A 22 3.64 45.43 44.59
N GLU A 23 3.87 44.64 45.64
CA GLU A 23 3.65 43.18 45.63
C GLU A 23 2.19 42.80 45.95
N ASP A 24 1.48 43.62 46.74
CA ASP A 24 0.12 43.31 47.22
C ASP A 24 -0.94 43.21 46.10
N ASP A 25 -0.84 44.00 45.01
CA ASP A 25 -1.82 43.98 43.92
C ASP A 25 -1.68 42.76 43.00
N SER A 26 -0.46 42.25 42.79
CA SER A 26 -0.22 41.01 42.02
C SER A 26 -0.59 39.76 42.82
N ASP A 27 -0.36 39.77 44.14
CA ASP A 27 -0.73 38.67 45.01
C ASP A 27 -2.26 38.53 45.14
N ALA A 28 -3.00 39.65 45.18
CA ALA A 28 -4.46 39.64 45.29
C ALA A 28 -5.16 39.00 44.07
N PHE A 29 -4.58 39.09 42.87
CA PHE A 29 -5.11 38.45 41.66
C PHE A 29 -4.81 36.95 41.61
N MET A 30 -3.75 36.50 42.28
CA MET A 30 -3.30 35.11 42.27
C MET A 30 -3.80 34.31 43.46
N THR A 31 -4.34 34.93 44.52
CA THR A 31 -4.87 34.22 45.69
C THR A 31 -6.25 33.63 45.45
N LEU A 32 -6.38 32.32 45.65
CA LEU A 32 -7.63 31.57 45.57
C LEU A 32 -8.33 31.54 46.93
N PRO A 33 -9.66 31.42 46.98
CA PRO A 33 -10.38 31.26 48.24
C PRO A 33 -10.07 29.90 48.88
N ASP A 34 -10.03 29.84 50.22
CA ASP A 34 -9.71 28.64 51.00
C ASP A 34 -10.50 27.39 50.58
N ARG A 35 -11.77 27.56 50.19
CA ARG A 35 -12.63 26.48 49.72
C ARG A 35 -12.17 25.90 48.38
N GLU A 36 -11.71 26.73 47.46
CA GLU A 36 -11.18 26.27 46.17
C GLU A 36 -9.83 25.59 46.36
N ILE A 37 -8.96 26.14 47.22
CA ILE A 37 -7.68 25.51 47.54
C ILE A 37 -7.90 24.11 48.12
N ALA A 38 -8.81 23.98 49.09
CA ALA A 38 -9.12 22.70 49.71
C ALA A 38 -9.76 21.70 48.74
N GLY A 39 -10.65 22.19 47.85
CA GLY A 39 -11.23 21.40 46.77
C GLY A 39 -10.17 20.86 45.82
N CYS A 40 -9.32 21.73 45.26
CA CYS A 40 -8.29 21.32 44.31
C CYS A 40 -7.26 20.36 44.92
N ILE A 41 -6.86 20.55 46.18
CA ILE A 41 -5.95 19.60 46.87
C ILE A 41 -6.63 18.23 47.07
N SER A 42 -7.93 18.23 47.38
CA SER A 42 -8.72 17.00 47.48
C SER A 42 -8.88 16.28 46.14
N ASP A 43 -9.10 17.03 45.06
CA ASP A 43 -9.21 16.50 43.71
C ASP A 43 -7.90 15.86 43.21
N ILE A 44 -6.76 16.37 43.70
CA ILE A 44 -5.42 15.80 43.44
C ILE A 44 -5.20 14.46 44.18
N GLY A 45 -6.08 14.10 45.14
CA GLY A 45 -6.10 12.79 45.79
C GLY A 45 -5.75 12.80 47.28
N ILE A 46 -5.59 13.98 47.90
CA ILE A 46 -5.29 14.09 49.34
C ILE A 46 -6.51 14.64 50.07
N PRO A 47 -7.13 13.91 51.01
CA PRO A 47 -8.25 14.45 51.77
C PRO A 47 -7.80 15.69 52.56
N PHE A 48 -8.27 16.86 52.12
CA PHE A 48 -7.85 18.15 52.67
C PHE A 48 -9.04 19.08 52.82
N SER A 49 -9.32 19.48 54.06
CA SER A 49 -10.47 20.32 54.39
C SER A 49 -10.09 21.79 54.60
N VAL A 50 -11.08 22.69 54.56
CA VAL A 50 -10.88 24.11 54.86
C VAL A 50 -10.35 24.31 56.29
N SER A 51 -10.75 23.45 57.24
CA SER A 51 -10.22 23.46 58.61
C SER A 51 -8.72 23.11 58.67
N ASP A 52 -8.25 22.24 57.79
CA ASP A 52 -6.83 21.85 57.73
C ASP A 52 -5.98 22.99 57.15
N LEU A 53 -6.55 23.83 56.29
CA LEU A 53 -5.88 25.04 55.81
C LEU A 53 -5.81 26.11 56.90
N GLN A 54 -6.90 26.33 57.65
CA GLN A 54 -6.98 27.33 58.72
C GLN A 54 -6.13 26.95 59.95
N LYS A 55 -6.01 25.66 60.24
CA LYS A 55 -5.16 25.12 61.31
C LYS A 55 -4.21 24.07 60.72
N PRO A 56 -3.12 24.51 60.06
CA PRO A 56 -2.26 23.61 59.31
C PRO A 56 -1.47 22.67 60.21
N ASN A 57 -1.68 21.36 60.01
CA ASN A 57 -0.84 20.33 60.61
C ASN A 57 0.45 20.15 59.76
N PRO A 58 1.66 20.38 60.33
CA PRO A 58 2.91 20.26 59.60
C PRO A 58 3.07 18.94 58.84
N GLN A 59 2.64 17.81 59.41
CA GLN A 59 2.76 16.50 58.78
C GLN A 59 1.85 16.35 57.56
N GLN A 60 0.63 16.89 57.63
CA GLN A 60 -0.32 16.85 56.50
C GLN A 60 0.15 17.77 55.38
N ILE A 61 0.68 18.94 55.71
CA ILE A 61 1.21 19.90 54.74
C ILE A 61 2.46 19.36 54.03
N GLN A 62 3.35 18.67 54.75
CA GLN A 62 4.51 18.00 54.13
C GLN A 62 4.08 16.95 53.11
N LYS A 63 3.08 16.11 53.44
CA LYS A 63 2.51 15.16 52.49
C LYS A 63 1.94 15.86 51.25
N VAL A 64 1.20 16.96 51.43
CA VAL A 64 0.67 17.74 50.31
C VAL A 64 1.78 18.24 49.38
N PHE A 65 2.87 18.78 49.93
CA PHE A 65 4.01 19.20 49.13
C PHE A 65 4.76 18.03 48.46
N GLU A 66 4.84 16.88 49.11
CA GLU A 66 5.43 15.66 48.54
C GLU A 66 4.68 15.22 47.29
N TRP A 67 3.35 15.15 47.38
CA TRP A 67 2.48 14.85 46.24
C TRP A 67 2.56 15.88 45.12
N PHE A 68 2.67 17.19 45.44
CA PHE A 68 2.88 18.21 44.41
C PHE A 68 4.23 18.02 43.69
N ALA A 69 5.28 17.66 44.42
CA ALA A 69 6.58 17.37 43.82
C ALA A 69 6.53 16.13 42.93
N GLU A 70 5.83 15.07 43.36
CA GLU A 70 5.62 13.87 42.56
C GLU A 70 4.81 14.18 41.28
N LEU A 71 3.70 14.91 41.40
CA LEU A 71 2.83 15.25 40.27
C LEU A 71 3.51 16.18 39.25
N LEU A 72 4.32 17.14 39.70
CA LEU A 72 4.91 18.16 38.83
C LEU A 72 6.31 17.79 38.31
N LEU A 73 7.11 17.09 39.11
CA LEU A 73 8.49 16.74 38.78
C LEU A 73 8.67 15.25 38.48
N ASN A 74 7.63 14.41 38.65
CA ASN A 74 7.70 12.95 38.53
C ASN A 74 8.88 12.36 39.32
N THR A 75 9.16 12.96 40.48
CA THR A 75 10.32 12.65 41.32
C THR A 75 9.84 12.12 42.65
N THR A 76 10.23 10.90 42.99
CA THR A 76 9.91 10.26 44.27
C THR A 76 11.12 10.28 45.21
N ARG A 77 10.89 10.02 46.49
CA ARG A 77 11.94 9.88 47.52
C ARG A 77 13.05 8.90 47.10
N GLU A 78 12.70 7.84 46.39
CA GLU A 78 13.62 6.81 45.89
C GLU A 78 14.57 7.31 44.79
N VAL A 79 14.15 8.29 43.98
CA VAL A 79 15.00 8.89 42.94
C VAL A 79 16.00 9.89 43.55
N VAL A 80 15.62 10.53 44.65
CA VAL A 80 16.38 11.62 45.28
C VAL A 80 17.41 11.10 46.27
N ALA A 81 17.08 10.03 47.01
CA ALA A 81 17.94 9.48 48.05
C ALA A 81 19.34 9.07 47.52
N PRO A 82 19.49 8.40 46.37
CA PRO A 82 20.81 8.08 45.82
C PRO A 82 21.62 9.32 45.45
N GLY A 83 20.98 10.33 44.85
CA GLY A 83 21.64 11.58 44.47
C GLY A 83 22.10 12.40 45.69
N MET A 84 21.28 12.45 46.75
CA MET A 84 21.63 13.14 47.99
C MET A 84 22.68 12.36 48.79
N SER A 85 22.66 11.03 48.75
CA SER A 85 23.69 10.19 49.37
C SER A 85 25.05 10.40 48.71
N ALA A 86 25.09 10.41 47.38
CA ALA A 86 26.31 10.71 46.62
C ALA A 86 26.83 12.13 46.89
N ALA A 87 25.92 13.13 46.96
CA ALA A 87 26.30 14.50 47.28
C ALA A 87 26.87 14.66 48.70
N ALA A 88 26.28 13.98 49.69
CA ALA A 88 26.78 13.99 51.06
C ALA A 88 28.16 13.32 51.18
N PHE A 89 28.35 12.19 50.50
CA PHE A 89 29.65 11.52 50.43
C PHE A 89 30.72 12.40 49.77
N ALA A 90 30.36 13.15 48.72
CA ALA A 90 31.29 14.08 48.08
C ALA A 90 31.75 15.24 48.99
N ILE A 91 30.93 15.65 49.96
CA ILE A 91 31.21 16.79 50.85
C ILE A 91 31.95 16.33 52.12
N SER A 92 31.60 15.16 52.67
CA SER A 92 32.07 14.72 54.00
C SER A 92 32.75 13.35 54.01
N GLY A 93 32.95 12.72 52.84
CA GLY A 93 33.64 11.44 52.70
C GLY A 93 32.98 10.34 53.55
N ASP A 94 33.80 9.52 54.20
CA ASP A 94 33.34 8.39 55.02
C ASP A 94 32.57 8.80 56.28
N ASP A 95 32.64 10.07 56.71
CA ASP A 95 31.87 10.61 57.83
C ASP A 95 30.48 11.13 57.41
N ALA A 96 30.13 11.07 56.12
CA ALA A 96 28.88 11.62 55.59
C ALA A 96 27.62 11.06 56.25
N ASP A 97 27.58 9.75 56.52
CA ASP A 97 26.43 9.09 57.16
C ASP A 97 26.32 9.41 58.66
N ARG A 98 27.42 9.81 59.30
CA ARG A 98 27.47 10.21 60.71
C ARG A 98 27.07 11.68 60.90
N ILE A 99 27.47 12.55 59.98
CA ILE A 99 27.22 13.99 60.02
C ILE A 99 25.82 14.33 59.49
N PHE A 100 25.42 13.70 58.39
CA PHE A 100 24.12 13.90 57.77
C PHE A 100 23.32 12.60 57.82
N THR A 101 22.40 12.50 58.78
CA THR A 101 21.47 11.36 58.85
C THR A 101 20.68 11.22 57.54
N ALA A 102 20.31 9.99 57.19
CA ALA A 102 19.54 9.70 55.98
C ALA A 102 18.30 10.60 55.84
N ASP A 103 17.52 10.74 56.91
CA ASP A 103 16.33 11.59 56.94
C ASP A 103 16.64 13.07 56.68
N THR A 104 17.76 13.59 57.19
CA THR A 104 18.15 15.00 56.99
C THR A 104 18.58 15.25 55.54
N ARG A 105 19.28 14.28 54.93
CA ARG A 105 19.71 14.38 53.52
C ARG A 105 18.54 14.34 52.56
N GLU A 106 17.62 13.41 52.76
CA GLU A 106 16.45 13.23 51.91
C GLU A 106 15.49 14.43 52.04
N LEU A 107 15.29 14.94 53.25
CA LEU A 107 14.53 16.17 53.48
C LEU A 107 15.18 17.38 52.82
N MET A 108 16.50 17.51 52.87
CA MET A 108 17.20 18.62 52.20
C MET A 108 17.07 18.50 50.68
N GLY A 109 17.19 17.30 50.12
CA GLY A 109 16.93 17.05 48.70
C GLY A 109 15.52 17.44 48.30
N PHE A 110 14.53 17.01 49.08
CA PHE A 110 13.13 17.40 48.90
C PHE A 110 12.94 18.92 48.94
N PHE A 111 13.51 19.60 49.94
CA PHE A 111 13.40 21.05 50.09
C PHE A 111 14.02 21.82 48.91
N VAL A 112 15.20 21.39 48.42
CA VAL A 112 15.88 22.03 47.29
C VAL A 112 15.04 21.91 46.01
N MET A 113 14.47 20.74 45.75
CA MET A 113 13.59 20.54 44.59
C MET A 113 12.30 21.34 44.72
N LEU A 114 11.67 21.33 45.89
CA LEU A 114 10.44 22.07 46.14
C LEU A 114 10.68 23.58 46.00
N ARG A 115 11.81 24.09 46.49
CA ARG A 115 12.20 25.49 46.31
C ARG A 115 12.42 25.84 44.85
N ARG A 116 13.02 24.94 44.05
CA ARG A 116 13.18 25.14 42.60
C ARG A 116 11.82 25.16 41.90
N LEU A 117 10.94 24.20 42.20
CA LEU A 117 9.58 24.15 41.68
C LEU A 117 8.79 25.42 42.01
N LEU A 118 8.83 25.84 43.28
CA LEU A 118 8.13 27.02 43.75
C LEU A 118 8.68 28.31 43.12
N ALA A 119 9.98 28.38 42.86
CA ALA A 119 10.58 29.50 42.14
C ALA A 119 10.03 29.62 40.70
N GLU A 120 9.84 28.49 40.00
CA GLU A 120 9.17 28.45 38.69
C GLU A 120 7.68 28.79 38.78
N CYS A 121 7.02 28.44 39.88
CA CYS A 121 5.64 28.84 40.17
C CYS A 121 5.50 30.32 40.57
N GLY A 122 6.60 31.04 40.79
CA GLY A 122 6.62 32.47 41.16
C GLY A 122 6.87 32.78 42.64
N VAL A 123 7.00 31.77 43.51
CA VAL A 123 7.30 31.92 44.94
C VAL A 123 8.80 31.74 45.18
N LYS A 124 9.53 32.85 45.36
CA LYS A 124 10.99 32.85 45.53
C LYS A 124 11.45 32.78 46.99
N ASP A 125 10.55 33.08 47.92
CA ASP A 125 10.83 33.25 49.35
C ASP A 125 10.44 32.03 50.20
N PHE A 126 10.32 30.84 49.62
CA PHE A 126 10.02 29.61 50.35
C PHE A 126 11.12 29.24 51.35
N THR A 127 10.72 28.92 52.59
CA THR A 127 11.63 28.61 53.71
C THR A 127 11.21 27.35 54.45
N PHE A 128 12.11 26.75 55.23
CA PHE A 128 11.80 25.58 56.07
C PHE A 128 10.67 25.84 57.09
N SER A 129 10.45 27.09 57.49
CA SER A 129 9.32 27.46 58.34
C SER A 129 7.97 27.10 57.71
N ASP A 130 7.88 27.05 56.38
CA ASP A 130 6.64 26.68 55.66
C ASP A 130 6.30 25.20 55.79
N LEU A 131 7.31 24.35 56.03
CA LEU A 131 7.15 22.91 56.22
C LEU A 131 6.93 22.53 57.68
N TYR A 132 7.59 23.22 58.62
CA TYR A 132 7.59 22.87 60.04
C TYR A 132 6.64 23.71 60.89
N LYS A 133 6.40 24.95 60.50
CA LYS A 133 5.51 25.91 61.19
C LYS A 133 4.66 26.65 60.16
N PRO A 134 3.85 25.91 59.38
CA PRO A 134 3.01 26.52 58.36
C PRO A 134 2.08 27.57 58.97
N THR A 135 1.95 28.70 58.28
CA THR A 135 0.98 29.75 58.64
C THR A 135 -0.07 29.82 57.55
N HIS A 136 -1.35 29.94 57.96
CA HIS A 136 -2.48 30.04 57.03
C HIS A 136 -2.26 31.04 55.88
N PRO A 137 -1.92 32.33 56.11
CA PRO A 137 -1.78 33.30 55.01
C PRO A 137 -0.65 32.92 54.04
N ARG A 138 0.41 32.28 54.54
CA ARG A 138 1.54 31.88 53.70
C ARG A 138 1.23 30.64 52.88
N LEU A 139 0.52 29.66 53.45
CA LEU A 139 0.04 28.49 52.71
C LEU A 139 -0.98 28.85 51.65
N VAL A 140 -1.92 29.75 51.95
CA VAL A 140 -2.91 30.23 50.98
C VAL A 140 -2.20 30.81 49.76
N ARG A 141 -1.19 31.68 49.98
CA ARG A 141 -0.36 32.20 48.90
C ARG A 141 0.31 31.06 48.13
N VAL A 142 1.13 30.25 48.79
CA VAL A 142 1.94 29.20 48.16
C VAL A 142 1.09 28.20 47.36
N PHE A 143 0.00 27.70 47.93
CA PHE A 143 -0.90 26.76 47.25
C PHE A 143 -1.64 27.42 46.10
N SER A 144 -2.05 28.69 46.20
CA SER A 144 -2.69 29.36 45.08
C SER A 144 -1.76 29.47 43.87
N TYR A 145 -0.49 29.81 44.08
CA TYR A 145 0.51 29.85 43.01
C TYR A 145 0.76 28.47 42.40
N ILE A 146 0.88 27.41 43.20
CA ILE A 146 1.03 26.04 42.70
C ILE A 146 -0.21 25.60 41.90
N ILE A 147 -1.42 25.83 42.42
CA ILE A 147 -2.67 25.43 41.77
C ILE A 147 -2.82 26.16 40.43
N ASN A 148 -2.52 27.46 40.39
CA ASN A 148 -2.54 28.22 39.13
C ASN A 148 -1.51 27.70 38.13
N PHE A 149 -0.33 27.29 38.58
CA PHE A 149 0.67 26.63 37.73
C PHE A 149 0.18 25.29 37.18
N ILE A 150 -0.48 24.46 38.01
CA ILE A 150 -1.08 23.19 37.58
C ILE A 150 -2.17 23.43 36.55
N ARG A 151 -3.09 24.37 36.80
CA ARG A 151 -4.15 24.76 35.85
C ARG A 151 -3.56 25.23 34.52
N PHE A 152 -2.49 26.03 34.57
CA PHE A 152 -1.77 26.45 33.37
C PHE A 152 -1.17 25.25 32.63
N ARG A 153 -0.49 24.34 33.32
CA ARG A 153 0.06 23.11 32.72
C ARG A 153 -1.02 22.28 32.04
N GLU A 154 -2.14 22.06 32.72
CA GLU A 154 -3.28 21.30 32.17
C GLU A 154 -3.87 21.97 30.92
N SER A 155 -3.92 23.30 30.89
CA SER A 155 -4.35 24.04 29.70
C SER A 155 -3.43 23.84 28.48
N GLN A 156 -2.15 23.53 28.72
CA GLN A 156 -1.14 23.31 27.68
C GLN A 156 -1.01 21.84 27.26
N THR A 157 -1.51 20.88 28.05
CA THR A 157 -1.56 19.44 27.71
C THR A 157 -2.06 19.17 26.28
N PRO A 158 -3.18 19.74 25.79
CA PRO A 158 -3.65 19.45 24.41
C PRO A 158 -2.72 20.00 23.31
N VAL A 159 -1.85 20.97 23.61
CA VAL A 159 -0.82 21.44 22.67
C VAL A 159 0.34 20.44 22.66
N ILE A 160 0.78 20.01 23.84
CA ILE A 160 1.85 19.01 23.99
C ILE A 160 1.45 17.69 23.34
N ASP A 161 0.24 17.21 23.58
CA ASP A 161 -0.29 15.97 23.00
C ASP A 161 -0.33 16.01 21.47
N ARG A 162 -0.68 17.17 20.88
CA ARG A 162 -0.66 17.34 19.42
C ARG A 162 0.75 17.18 18.86
N HIS A 163 1.75 17.80 19.48
CA HIS A 163 3.14 17.66 19.06
C HIS A 163 3.66 16.25 19.29
N PHE A 164 3.32 15.63 20.41
CA PHE A 164 3.70 14.26 20.71
C PHE A 164 3.12 13.27 19.70
N ASN A 165 1.83 13.38 19.39
CA ASN A 165 1.17 12.54 18.39
C ASN A 165 1.78 12.74 17.00
N SER A 166 2.08 13.98 16.61
CA SER A 166 2.75 14.26 15.33
C SER A 166 4.16 13.65 15.25
N LEU A 167 4.92 13.69 16.35
CA LEU A 167 6.22 13.02 16.45
C LEU A 167 6.09 11.51 16.36
N ASP A 168 5.10 10.91 17.04
CA ASP A 168 4.87 9.46 17.00
C ASP A 168 4.43 8.99 15.60
N GLU A 169 3.55 9.72 14.94
CA GLU A 169 3.17 9.47 13.55
C GLU A 169 4.38 9.54 12.61
N THR A 170 5.23 10.56 12.77
CA THR A 170 6.44 10.72 11.98
C THR A 170 7.41 9.55 12.21
N LYS A 171 7.58 9.14 13.48
CA LYS A 171 8.42 7.99 13.84
C LYS A 171 7.90 6.70 13.20
N ARG A 172 6.60 6.41 13.32
CA ARG A 172 5.98 5.23 12.67
C ARG A 172 6.14 5.27 11.15
N ARG A 173 6.04 6.46 10.54
CA ARG A 173 6.24 6.64 9.10
C ARG A 173 7.68 6.33 8.70
N ILE A 174 8.66 6.79 9.47
CA ILE A 174 10.08 6.48 9.26
C ILE A 174 10.29 4.96 9.37
N GLU A 175 9.82 4.31 10.43
CA GLU A 175 9.96 2.87 10.63
C GLU A 175 9.34 2.06 9.48
N SER A 176 8.15 2.44 9.01
CA SER A 176 7.49 1.80 7.87
C SER A 176 8.29 1.98 6.58
N LEU A 177 8.80 3.18 6.29
CA LEU A 177 9.61 3.44 5.10
C LEU A 177 10.95 2.69 5.14
N TRP A 178 11.57 2.58 6.33
CA TRP A 178 12.78 1.79 6.52
C TRP A 178 12.55 0.31 6.23
N SER A 179 11.48 -0.28 6.79
CA SER A 179 11.14 -1.68 6.52
C SER A 179 10.82 -1.93 5.04
N GLU A 180 10.12 -1.02 4.38
CA GLU A 180 9.82 -1.12 2.95
C GLU A 180 11.08 -0.96 2.08
N ASN A 181 11.99 -0.07 2.46
CA ASN A 181 13.27 0.11 1.76
C ASN A 181 14.12 -1.16 1.86
N GLU A 182 14.21 -1.76 3.04
CA GLU A 182 14.96 -3.00 3.25
C GLU A 182 14.39 -4.14 2.41
N SER A 183 13.07 -4.35 2.44
CA SER A 183 12.42 -5.36 1.61
C SER A 183 12.67 -5.12 0.11
N ARG A 184 12.65 -3.87 -0.35
CA ARG A 184 12.99 -3.54 -1.75
C ARG A 184 14.45 -3.85 -2.08
N ARG A 185 15.38 -3.59 -1.16
CA ARG A 185 16.80 -3.91 -1.35
C ARG A 185 17.01 -5.42 -1.48
N ASP A 186 16.36 -6.21 -0.64
CA ASP A 186 16.42 -7.68 -0.73
C ASP A 186 15.88 -8.16 -2.08
N THR A 187 14.74 -7.62 -2.54
CA THR A 187 14.19 -7.99 -3.85
C THR A 187 15.10 -7.62 -5.02
N LEU A 188 15.80 -6.47 -4.93
CA LEU A 188 16.77 -6.07 -5.94
C LEU A 188 17.96 -7.01 -5.98
N GLU A 189 18.49 -7.39 -4.81
CA GLU A 189 19.62 -8.31 -4.73
C GLU A 189 19.25 -9.69 -5.30
N ASP A 190 18.04 -10.19 -5.02
CA ASP A 190 17.55 -11.43 -5.59
C ASP A 190 17.34 -11.35 -7.11
N MET A 191 16.86 -10.20 -7.63
CA MET A 191 16.75 -9.97 -9.07
C MET A 191 18.12 -9.91 -9.75
N GLU A 192 19.12 -9.29 -9.13
CA GLU A 192 20.49 -9.25 -9.64
C GLU A 192 21.10 -10.65 -9.69
N ARG A 193 20.99 -11.43 -8.61
CA ARG A 193 21.43 -12.83 -8.57
C ARG A 193 20.74 -13.69 -9.64
N ASN A 194 19.44 -13.50 -9.85
CA ASN A 194 18.70 -14.22 -10.89
C ASN A 194 19.12 -13.80 -12.30
N LYS A 195 19.38 -12.50 -12.52
CA LYS A 195 19.89 -11.99 -13.79
C LYS A 195 21.25 -12.59 -14.13
N ASP A 196 22.15 -12.68 -13.15
CA ASP A 196 23.49 -13.27 -13.35
C ASP A 196 23.39 -14.76 -13.69
N ARG A 197 22.59 -15.52 -12.93
CA ARG A 197 22.31 -16.95 -13.24
C ARG A 197 21.72 -17.14 -14.63
N LEU A 198 20.77 -16.29 -15.03
CA LEU A 198 20.15 -16.38 -16.36
C LEU A 198 21.15 -16.01 -17.46
N SER A 199 22.00 -15.01 -17.24
CA SER A 199 23.05 -14.59 -18.16
C SER A 199 24.07 -15.71 -18.40
N GLU A 200 24.48 -16.41 -17.35
CA GLU A 200 25.36 -17.58 -17.43
C GLU A 200 24.70 -18.73 -18.21
N ALA A 201 23.45 -19.05 -17.90
CA ALA A 201 22.70 -20.10 -18.61
C ALA A 201 22.47 -19.75 -20.09
N MET A 202 22.22 -18.47 -20.42
CA MET A 202 22.12 -17.97 -21.79
C MET A 202 23.45 -18.11 -22.53
N ARG A 203 24.57 -17.72 -21.91
CA ARG A 203 25.91 -17.89 -22.49
C ARG A 203 26.24 -19.35 -22.78
N GLU A 204 25.88 -20.25 -21.87
CA GLU A 204 26.09 -21.69 -22.09
C GLU A 204 25.24 -22.22 -23.25
N LYS A 205 23.95 -21.86 -23.31
CA LYS A 205 23.06 -22.22 -24.43
C LYS A 205 23.56 -21.68 -25.75
N GLU A 206 24.03 -20.43 -25.79
CA GLU A 206 24.59 -19.81 -26.98
C GLU A 206 25.84 -20.56 -27.46
N ARG A 207 26.73 -20.94 -26.53
CA ARG A 207 27.91 -21.74 -26.86
C ARG A 207 27.54 -23.11 -27.42
N ARG A 208 26.60 -23.82 -26.79
CA ARG A 208 26.09 -25.11 -27.29
C ARG A 208 25.43 -24.97 -28.66
N SER A 209 24.70 -23.88 -28.90
CA SER A 209 24.07 -23.58 -30.20
C SER A 209 25.13 -23.36 -31.29
N GLN A 210 26.20 -22.61 -30.98
CA GLN A 210 27.32 -22.42 -31.89
C GLN A 210 28.05 -23.75 -32.17
N ASP A 211 28.31 -24.58 -31.15
CA ASP A 211 28.92 -25.91 -31.31
C ASP A 211 28.03 -26.85 -32.14
N LEU A 212 26.71 -26.78 -31.99
CA LEU A 212 25.78 -27.56 -32.82
C LEU A 212 25.76 -27.05 -34.26
N LYS A 213 25.83 -25.73 -34.47
CA LYS A 213 25.87 -25.12 -35.81
C LYS A 213 27.14 -25.52 -36.56
N THR A 214 28.29 -25.54 -35.90
CA THR A 214 29.56 -26.00 -36.50
C THR A 214 29.48 -27.48 -36.86
N ARG A 215 28.98 -28.34 -35.97
CA ARG A 215 28.76 -29.76 -36.26
C ARG A 215 27.80 -29.99 -37.43
N LEU A 216 26.72 -29.20 -37.52
CA LEU A 216 25.76 -29.28 -38.62
C LEU A 216 26.42 -28.91 -39.95
N LEU A 217 27.24 -27.86 -39.96
CA LEU A 217 28.06 -27.47 -41.12
C LEU A 217 29.04 -28.58 -41.53
N GLU A 218 29.71 -29.23 -40.58
CA GLU A 218 30.60 -30.36 -40.85
C GLU A 218 29.86 -31.57 -41.42
N LEU A 219 28.71 -31.94 -40.82
CA LEU A 219 27.86 -33.01 -41.30
C LEU A 219 27.33 -32.72 -42.70
N LYS A 220 26.93 -31.48 -42.99
CA LYS A 220 26.49 -31.08 -44.34
C LYS A 220 27.61 -31.24 -45.36
N LYS A 221 28.84 -30.80 -45.06
CA LYS A 221 30.00 -31.04 -45.92
C LYS A 221 30.29 -32.54 -46.09
N GLY A 222 30.12 -33.33 -45.03
CA GLY A 222 30.22 -34.79 -45.08
C GLY A 222 29.18 -35.40 -46.01
N GLN A 223 27.92 -34.98 -45.89
CA GLN A 223 26.82 -35.41 -46.74
C GLN A 223 27.05 -35.04 -48.20
N GLU A 224 27.50 -33.83 -48.50
CA GLU A 224 27.86 -33.39 -49.86
C GLU A 224 28.96 -34.28 -50.47
N ARG A 225 30.01 -34.60 -49.71
CA ARG A 225 31.07 -35.52 -50.15
C ARG A 225 30.56 -36.93 -50.42
N VAL A 226 29.66 -37.44 -49.57
CA VAL A 226 29.06 -38.77 -49.76
C VAL A 226 28.13 -38.77 -50.97
N ALA A 227 27.34 -37.72 -51.16
CA ALA A 227 26.48 -37.55 -52.33
C ALA A 227 27.29 -37.48 -53.63
N GLU A 228 28.40 -36.74 -53.65
CA GLU A 228 29.31 -36.68 -54.80
C GLU A 228 29.91 -38.07 -55.12
N LYS A 229 30.33 -38.82 -54.10
CA LYS A 229 30.82 -40.20 -54.28
C LYS A 229 29.71 -41.12 -54.82
N LEU A 230 28.48 -40.97 -54.33
CA LEU A 230 27.32 -41.73 -54.78
C LEU A 230 27.01 -41.43 -56.26
N GLU A 231 26.98 -40.16 -56.65
CA GLU A 231 26.74 -39.75 -58.04
C GLU A 231 27.85 -40.24 -58.98
N ARG A 232 29.12 -40.16 -58.57
CA ARG A 232 30.22 -40.78 -59.32
C ARG A 232 30.04 -42.28 -59.49
N ALA A 233 29.68 -42.99 -58.42
CA ALA A 233 29.43 -44.43 -58.47
C ALA A 233 28.24 -44.79 -59.37
N ARG A 234 27.16 -43.97 -59.35
CA ARG A 234 26.00 -44.13 -60.24
C ARG A 234 26.36 -43.87 -61.71
N ALA A 235 27.11 -42.83 -61.99
CA ALA A 235 27.59 -42.52 -63.34
C ALA A 235 28.45 -43.67 -63.88
N GLU A 236 29.37 -44.19 -63.06
CA GLU A 236 30.20 -45.34 -63.43
C GLU A 236 29.36 -46.61 -63.62
N GLN A 237 28.38 -46.87 -62.74
CA GLN A 237 27.44 -47.97 -62.90
C GLN A 237 26.65 -47.84 -64.22
N SER A 238 26.17 -46.64 -64.56
CA SER A 238 25.44 -46.39 -65.80
C SER A 238 26.34 -46.60 -67.03
N ARG A 239 27.59 -46.12 -66.98
CA ARG A 239 28.59 -46.35 -68.03
C ARG A 239 28.84 -47.84 -68.23
N LEU A 240 29.09 -48.57 -67.14
CA LEU A 240 29.29 -50.02 -67.19
C LEU A 240 28.05 -50.75 -67.72
N LYS A 241 26.84 -50.33 -67.36
CA LYS A 241 25.60 -50.88 -67.94
C LYS A 241 25.51 -50.66 -69.44
N LEU A 242 25.78 -49.46 -69.93
CA LEU A 242 25.78 -49.16 -71.38
C LEU A 242 26.81 -50.02 -72.13
N VAL A 243 28.02 -50.14 -71.59
CA VAL A 243 29.05 -51.03 -72.16
C VAL A 243 28.59 -52.48 -72.16
N LEU A 244 27.93 -52.93 -71.09
CA LEU A 244 27.41 -54.29 -70.99
C LEU A 244 26.27 -54.53 -71.99
N GLU A 245 25.38 -53.56 -72.19
CA GLU A 245 24.34 -53.56 -73.21
C GLU A 245 24.94 -53.62 -74.62
N GLU A 246 25.91 -52.76 -74.93
CA GLU A 246 26.64 -52.75 -76.21
C GLU A 246 27.30 -54.09 -76.49
N ARG A 247 28.05 -54.64 -75.51
CA ARG A 247 28.65 -55.98 -75.64
C ARG A 247 27.62 -57.08 -75.79
N ASN A 248 26.45 -56.93 -75.17
CA ASN A 248 25.35 -57.88 -75.31
C ASN A 248 24.69 -57.78 -76.69
N THR A 249 24.54 -56.57 -77.24
CA THR A 249 24.07 -56.35 -78.61
C THR A 249 25.07 -56.90 -79.62
N ASP A 250 26.37 -56.65 -79.45
CA ASP A 250 27.44 -57.23 -80.28
C ASP A 250 27.40 -58.76 -80.23
N ARG A 251 27.25 -59.31 -79.02
CA ARG A 251 27.11 -60.76 -78.85
C ARG A 251 25.86 -61.28 -79.57
N MET A 252 24.75 -60.56 -79.50
CA MET A 252 23.53 -60.94 -80.21
C MET A 252 23.66 -60.80 -81.74
N THR A 253 24.30 -59.75 -82.25
CA THR A 253 24.51 -59.56 -83.70
C THR A 253 25.43 -60.64 -84.24
N ILE A 254 26.57 -60.90 -83.58
CA ILE A 254 27.47 -62.01 -83.93
C ILE A 254 26.71 -63.35 -83.85
N ARG A 255 25.91 -63.58 -82.80
CA ARG A 255 25.09 -64.79 -82.70
C ARG A 255 24.05 -64.90 -83.82
N LYS A 256 23.41 -63.80 -84.21
CA LYS A 256 22.49 -63.75 -85.35
C LYS A 256 23.22 -63.94 -86.67
N GLU A 257 24.43 -63.45 -86.84
CA GLU A 257 25.26 -63.71 -88.03
C GLU A 257 25.67 -65.18 -88.10
N VAL A 258 26.07 -65.76 -86.97
CA VAL A 258 26.29 -67.22 -86.85
C VAL A 258 25.01 -67.97 -87.20
N GLU A 259 23.85 -67.59 -86.66
CA GLU A 259 22.57 -68.22 -86.98
C GLU A 259 22.04 -67.93 -88.39
N LYS A 260 22.43 -66.83 -89.04
CA LYS A 260 22.15 -66.56 -90.45
C LYS A 260 23.03 -67.43 -91.36
N LEU A 261 24.31 -67.58 -91.03
CA LEU A 261 25.26 -68.40 -91.77
C LEU A 261 25.01 -69.91 -91.58
N ARG A 262 24.39 -70.30 -90.46
CA ARG A 262 24.05 -71.70 -90.12
C ARG A 262 23.08 -72.39 -91.10
N PRO A 263 21.96 -71.79 -91.56
CA PRO A 263 21.11 -72.34 -92.60
C PRO A 263 21.71 -72.20 -94.00
N TYR A 264 22.55 -71.19 -94.29
CA TYR A 264 23.30 -71.16 -95.56
C TYR A 264 24.32 -72.29 -95.69
N ALA A 265 24.77 -72.87 -94.58
CA ALA A 265 25.59 -74.08 -94.55
C ALA A 265 24.77 -75.39 -94.58
N SER A 266 23.43 -75.36 -94.43
CA SER A 266 22.68 -76.61 -94.23
C SER A 266 21.20 -76.70 -94.64
N GLN A 267 20.53 -75.67 -95.18
CA GLN A 267 19.08 -75.78 -95.41
C GLN A 267 18.53 -75.12 -96.69
N SER A 268 17.47 -75.74 -97.20
CA SER A 268 16.81 -75.54 -98.49
C SER A 268 15.93 -74.27 -98.53
N PRO A 269 15.81 -73.59 -99.70
CA PRO A 269 15.10 -72.32 -99.90
C PRO A 269 13.66 -72.23 -99.33
N GLY A 270 12.95 -73.34 -99.19
CA GLY A 270 11.55 -73.35 -98.73
C GLY A 270 11.33 -72.98 -97.26
N GLN A 271 12.34 -73.10 -96.40
CA GLN A 271 12.22 -72.73 -94.98
C GLN A 271 12.34 -71.22 -94.73
N LEU A 272 13.02 -70.49 -95.62
CA LEU A 272 13.19 -69.04 -95.54
C LEU A 272 11.89 -68.28 -95.87
N GLU A 273 11.09 -68.75 -96.82
CA GLU A 273 9.80 -68.13 -97.17
C GLU A 273 8.76 -68.28 -96.05
N HIS A 274 8.79 -69.41 -95.33
CA HIS A 274 7.89 -69.64 -94.19
C HIS A 274 8.22 -68.72 -93.00
N GLN A 275 9.51 -68.51 -92.71
CA GLN A 275 9.94 -67.60 -91.64
C GLN A 275 9.67 -66.12 -91.98
N LEU A 276 9.77 -65.73 -93.25
CA LEU A 276 9.40 -64.39 -93.71
C LEU A 276 7.90 -64.11 -93.55
N ARG A 277 7.03 -65.09 -93.79
CA ARG A 277 5.59 -64.95 -93.50
C ARG A 277 5.30 -64.87 -92.00
N GLU A 278 5.93 -65.72 -91.19
CA GLU A 278 5.73 -65.68 -89.73
C GLU A 278 6.18 -64.36 -89.10
N LEU A 279 7.29 -63.79 -89.57
CA LEU A 279 7.77 -62.48 -89.13
C LEU A 279 6.83 -61.34 -89.59
N GLY A 280 6.27 -61.43 -90.79
CA GLY A 280 5.23 -60.49 -91.24
C GLY A 280 3.97 -60.53 -90.37
N ASP A 281 3.53 -61.74 -90.01
CA ASP A 281 2.36 -61.95 -89.14
C ASP A 281 2.61 -61.51 -87.69
N GLN A 282 3.86 -61.61 -87.20
CA GLN A 282 4.25 -61.09 -85.89
C GLN A 282 4.32 -59.55 -85.91
N LEU A 283 4.87 -58.95 -86.96
CA LEU A 283 4.95 -57.50 -87.09
C LEU A 283 3.56 -56.84 -87.16
N GLY A 284 2.60 -57.51 -87.82
CA GLY A 284 1.20 -57.09 -87.83
C GLY A 284 0.55 -57.15 -86.44
N ARG A 285 0.82 -58.21 -85.67
CA ARG A 285 0.33 -58.37 -84.28
C ARG A 285 0.90 -57.30 -83.36
N GLU A 286 2.20 -57.04 -83.43
CA GLU A 286 2.86 -56.02 -82.60
C GLU A 286 2.37 -54.61 -82.93
N ARG A 287 2.16 -54.27 -84.22
CA ARG A 287 1.54 -52.99 -84.60
C ARG A 287 0.14 -52.82 -84.03
N GLY A 288 -0.68 -53.87 -84.07
CA GLY A 288 -2.01 -53.85 -83.46
C GLY A 288 -1.97 -53.66 -81.94
N GLU A 289 -0.99 -54.25 -81.27
CA GLU A 289 -0.79 -54.08 -79.82
C GLU A 289 -0.32 -52.66 -79.46
N ILE A 290 0.57 -52.08 -80.26
CA ILE A 290 1.03 -50.69 -80.11
C ILE A 290 -0.14 -49.73 -80.26
N GLU A 291 -0.97 -49.87 -81.30
CA GLU A 291 -2.15 -49.02 -81.47
C GLU A 291 -3.14 -49.15 -80.30
N ARG A 292 -3.28 -50.35 -79.72
CA ARG A 292 -4.12 -50.57 -78.53
C ARG A 292 -3.55 -49.84 -77.32
N LEU A 293 -2.24 -49.90 -77.11
CA LEU A 293 -1.57 -49.22 -76.01
C LEU A 293 -1.59 -47.70 -76.18
N GLU A 294 -1.44 -47.18 -77.39
CA GLU A 294 -1.55 -45.74 -77.67
C GLU A 294 -2.96 -45.20 -77.45
N ARG A 295 -4.00 -45.98 -77.78
CA ARG A 295 -5.38 -45.63 -77.44
C ARG A 295 -5.58 -45.59 -75.93
N ARG A 296 -5.00 -46.54 -75.21
CA ARG A 296 -5.06 -46.59 -73.74
C ARG A 296 -4.29 -45.44 -73.09
N ASP A 297 -3.12 -45.09 -73.61
CA ASP A 297 -2.31 -43.95 -73.14
C ASP A 297 -3.07 -42.63 -73.33
N ARG A 298 -3.70 -42.44 -74.49
CA ARG A 298 -4.56 -41.27 -74.74
C ARG A 298 -5.74 -41.21 -73.77
N ALA A 299 -6.43 -42.33 -73.52
CA ALA A 299 -7.53 -42.38 -72.56
C ALA A 299 -7.07 -42.09 -71.11
N LEU A 300 -5.90 -42.60 -70.72
CA LEU A 300 -5.31 -42.34 -69.41
C LEU A 300 -4.86 -40.89 -69.25
N LYS A 301 -4.33 -40.26 -70.31
CA LYS A 301 -4.01 -38.82 -70.31
C LYS A 301 -5.25 -37.96 -70.12
N THR A 302 -6.35 -38.25 -70.83
CA THR A 302 -7.62 -37.55 -70.59
C THR A 302 -8.12 -37.75 -69.15
N SER A 303 -7.97 -38.95 -68.60
CA SER A 303 -8.30 -39.20 -67.19
C SER A 303 -7.39 -38.42 -66.23
N LEU A 304 -6.10 -38.30 -66.52
CA LEU A 304 -5.17 -37.51 -65.73
C LEU A 304 -5.54 -36.02 -65.74
N ASP A 305 -5.87 -35.48 -66.91
CA ASP A 305 -6.31 -34.08 -67.03
C ASP A 305 -7.58 -33.81 -66.21
N THR A 306 -8.52 -34.77 -66.17
CA THR A 306 -9.70 -34.66 -65.29
C THR A 306 -9.33 -34.73 -63.80
N PHE A 307 -8.35 -35.54 -63.41
CA PHE A 307 -7.88 -35.57 -62.02
C PHE A 307 -7.14 -34.28 -61.62
N VAL A 308 -6.41 -33.65 -62.55
CA VAL A 308 -5.76 -32.35 -62.31
C VAL A 308 -6.81 -31.27 -62.07
N LEU A 309 -7.90 -31.26 -62.86
CA LEU A 309 -9.01 -30.33 -62.66
C LEU A 309 -9.68 -30.56 -61.28
N VAL A 310 -10.03 -31.81 -60.96
CA VAL A 310 -10.64 -32.16 -59.67
C VAL A 310 -9.71 -31.82 -58.50
N HIS A 311 -8.40 -32.03 -58.63
CA HIS A 311 -7.43 -31.65 -57.62
C HIS A 311 -7.40 -30.12 -57.41
N ALA A 312 -7.46 -29.33 -58.50
CA ALA A 312 -7.54 -27.88 -58.40
C ALA A 312 -8.83 -27.43 -57.68
N ASP A 313 -9.96 -28.06 -58.00
CA ASP A 313 -11.25 -27.79 -57.36
C ASP A 313 -11.24 -28.17 -55.86
N VAL A 314 -10.69 -29.33 -55.51
CA VAL A 314 -10.54 -29.76 -54.10
C VAL A 314 -9.63 -28.81 -53.33
N THR A 315 -8.54 -28.34 -53.95
CA THR A 315 -7.64 -27.35 -53.33
C THR A 315 -8.37 -26.02 -53.10
N SER A 316 -9.18 -25.58 -54.06
CA SER A 316 -10.01 -24.38 -53.95
C SER A 316 -11.06 -24.51 -52.84
N LEU A 317 -11.79 -25.63 -52.80
CA LEU A 317 -12.78 -25.92 -51.75
C LEU A 317 -12.14 -26.02 -50.37
N THR A 318 -10.92 -26.56 -50.28
CA THR A 318 -10.18 -26.62 -49.01
C THR A 318 -9.84 -25.22 -48.51
N ARG A 319 -9.41 -24.31 -49.40
CA ARG A 319 -9.17 -22.90 -49.04
C ARG A 319 -10.46 -22.21 -48.61
N LEU A 320 -11.55 -22.43 -49.35
CA LEU A 320 -12.85 -21.86 -48.98
C LEU A 320 -13.31 -22.37 -47.60
N ALA A 321 -13.08 -23.66 -47.29
CA ALA A 321 -13.39 -24.24 -45.99
C ALA A 321 -12.51 -23.66 -44.87
N THR A 322 -11.23 -23.38 -45.12
CA THR A 322 -10.38 -22.69 -44.13
C THR A 322 -10.83 -21.26 -43.88
N ASP A 323 -11.22 -20.54 -44.93
CA ASP A 323 -11.72 -19.16 -44.80
C ASP A 323 -13.04 -19.13 -44.01
N VAL A 324 -13.97 -20.05 -44.30
CA VAL A 324 -15.22 -20.19 -43.55
C VAL A 324 -14.96 -20.57 -42.08
N ALA A 325 -14.00 -21.46 -41.80
CA ALA A 325 -13.63 -21.81 -40.43
C ALA A 325 -13.05 -20.60 -39.66
N GLU A 326 -12.29 -19.75 -40.33
CA GLU A 326 -11.76 -18.53 -39.73
C GLU A 326 -12.86 -17.49 -39.45
N GLU A 327 -13.78 -17.29 -40.39
CA GLU A 327 -14.95 -16.42 -40.19
C GLU A 327 -15.87 -16.92 -39.08
N LEU A 328 -16.10 -18.24 -38.99
CA LEU A 328 -16.87 -18.84 -37.90
C LEU A 328 -16.21 -18.57 -36.53
N ARG A 329 -14.88 -18.65 -36.45
CA ARG A 329 -14.14 -18.32 -35.23
C ARG A 329 -14.30 -16.84 -34.85
N LYS A 330 -14.26 -15.93 -35.83
CA LYS A 330 -14.52 -14.50 -35.61
C LYS A 330 -15.94 -14.26 -35.12
N GLU A 331 -16.92 -14.95 -35.70
CA GLU A 331 -18.32 -14.87 -35.26
C GLU A 331 -18.50 -15.37 -33.81
N GLU A 332 -17.87 -16.47 -33.44
CA GLU A 332 -17.89 -16.97 -32.06
C GLU A 332 -17.26 -15.97 -31.06
N GLU A 333 -16.16 -15.31 -31.44
CA GLU A 333 -15.55 -14.25 -30.65
C GLU A 333 -16.47 -13.03 -30.49
N GLU A 334 -17.13 -12.60 -31.57
CA GLU A 334 -18.11 -11.49 -31.52
C GLU A 334 -19.36 -11.86 -30.72
N LEU A 335 -19.86 -13.09 -30.83
CA LEU A 335 -20.97 -13.60 -30.02
C LEU A 335 -20.59 -13.60 -28.52
N SER A 336 -19.37 -14.02 -28.19
CA SER A 336 -18.83 -13.98 -26.83
C SER A 336 -18.76 -12.54 -26.30
N ARG A 337 -18.29 -11.59 -27.12
CA ARG A 337 -18.29 -10.15 -26.77
C ARG A 337 -19.71 -9.61 -26.59
N ALA A 338 -20.63 -9.97 -27.47
CA ALA A 338 -22.04 -9.56 -27.39
C ALA A 338 -22.72 -10.10 -26.12
N ASN A 339 -22.45 -11.35 -25.74
CA ASN A 339 -22.96 -11.94 -24.50
C ASN A 339 -22.42 -11.20 -23.27
N ARG A 340 -21.11 -10.92 -23.21
CA ARG A 340 -20.53 -10.11 -22.11
C ARG A 340 -21.12 -8.71 -22.04
N ALA A 341 -21.33 -8.07 -23.19
CA ALA A 341 -21.96 -6.75 -23.25
C ALA A 341 -23.42 -6.80 -22.79
N ARG A 342 -24.16 -7.86 -23.13
CA ARG A 342 -25.53 -8.09 -22.70
C ARG A 342 -25.61 -8.34 -21.19
N ASP A 343 -24.71 -9.14 -20.63
CA ASP A 343 -24.64 -9.39 -19.18
C ASP A 343 -24.32 -8.10 -18.43
N ALA A 344 -23.33 -7.33 -18.90
CA ALA A 344 -23.00 -6.02 -18.33
C ALA A 344 -24.17 -5.02 -18.43
N LEU A 345 -24.94 -5.05 -19.53
CA LEU A 345 -26.13 -4.22 -19.68
C LEU A 345 -27.25 -4.66 -18.72
N SER A 346 -27.43 -5.96 -18.52
CA SER A 346 -28.38 -6.53 -17.56
C SER A 346 -28.04 -6.12 -16.12
N GLU A 347 -26.77 -6.23 -15.73
CA GLU A 347 -26.28 -5.76 -14.43
C GLU A 347 -26.50 -4.26 -14.24
N ARG A 348 -26.15 -3.44 -15.24
CA ARG A 348 -26.41 -2.00 -15.21
C ARG A 348 -27.90 -1.69 -15.12
N SER A 349 -28.75 -2.41 -15.83
CA SER A 349 -30.21 -2.24 -15.77
C SER A 349 -30.76 -2.59 -14.39
N ASN A 350 -30.28 -3.65 -13.76
CA ASN A 350 -30.64 -4.01 -12.40
C ASN A 350 -30.18 -2.94 -11.40
N ASN A 351 -28.95 -2.46 -11.53
CA ASN A 351 -28.44 -1.36 -10.70
C ASN A 351 -29.28 -0.09 -10.85
N VAL A 352 -29.67 0.28 -12.07
CA VAL A 352 -30.56 1.42 -12.31
C VAL A 352 -31.91 1.20 -11.64
N ARG A 353 -32.51 0.01 -11.74
CA ARG A 353 -33.77 -0.31 -11.05
C ARG A 353 -33.65 -0.23 -9.53
N ASP A 354 -32.53 -0.66 -8.97
CA ASP A 354 -32.29 -0.57 -7.52
C ASP A 354 -32.08 0.87 -7.07
N VAL A 355 -31.36 1.68 -7.86
CA VAL A 355 -31.22 3.13 -7.62
C VAL A 355 -32.59 3.82 -7.73
N GLU A 356 -33.41 3.52 -8.74
CA GLU A 356 -34.76 4.06 -8.87
C GLU A 356 -35.67 3.66 -7.68
N ARG A 357 -35.53 2.44 -7.16
CA ARG A 357 -36.25 2.01 -5.94
C ARG A 357 -35.79 2.81 -4.73
N GLN A 358 -34.48 3.02 -4.56
CA GLN A 358 -33.92 3.84 -3.50
C GLN A 358 -34.38 5.30 -3.64
N GLU A 359 -34.38 5.85 -4.84
CA GLU A 359 -34.86 7.22 -5.12
C GLU A 359 -36.34 7.35 -4.78
N ARG A 360 -37.20 6.41 -5.19
CA ARG A 360 -38.63 6.41 -4.81
C ARG A 360 -38.83 6.27 -3.31
N PHE A 361 -38.03 5.46 -2.64
CA PHE A 361 -38.08 5.30 -1.19
C PHE A 361 -37.68 6.59 -0.47
N LEU A 362 -36.56 7.19 -0.86
CA LEU A 362 -36.09 8.47 -0.34
C LEU A 362 -37.08 9.59 -0.65
N GLY A 363 -37.68 9.61 -1.85
CA GLY A 363 -38.72 10.57 -2.24
C GLY A 363 -39.96 10.46 -1.36
N LYS A 364 -40.43 9.25 -1.04
CA LYS A 364 -41.52 9.04 -0.06
C LYS A 364 -41.14 9.48 1.34
N GLN A 365 -39.90 9.24 1.78
CA GLN A 365 -39.41 9.74 3.06
C GLN A 365 -39.39 11.27 3.07
N LEU A 366 -38.85 11.90 2.02
CA LEU A 366 -38.85 13.35 1.82
C LEU A 366 -40.26 13.94 1.85
N GLN A 367 -41.22 13.31 1.17
CA GLN A 367 -42.61 13.73 1.21
C GLN A 367 -43.19 13.60 2.62
N SER A 368 -42.96 12.50 3.32
CA SER A 368 -43.41 12.34 4.71
C SER A 368 -42.78 13.37 5.66
N TRP A 369 -41.51 13.71 5.45
CA TRP A 369 -40.83 14.76 6.21
C TRP A 369 -41.39 16.15 5.88
N ASN A 370 -41.64 16.45 4.60
CA ASN A 370 -42.27 17.69 4.17
C ASN A 370 -43.68 17.83 4.75
N GLU A 371 -44.51 16.79 4.68
CA GLU A 371 -45.85 16.78 5.28
C GLU A 371 -45.82 16.97 6.79
N ARG A 372 -44.86 16.35 7.50
CA ARG A 372 -44.65 16.60 8.94
C ARG A 372 -44.23 18.04 9.21
N THR A 373 -43.30 18.57 8.42
CA THR A 373 -42.81 19.94 8.54
C THR A 373 -43.93 20.94 8.28
N GLU A 374 -44.77 20.68 7.29
CA GLU A 374 -45.89 21.54 6.95
C GLU A 374 -47.02 21.45 7.98
N LYS A 375 -47.31 20.27 8.53
CA LYS A 375 -48.20 20.13 9.70
C LYS A 375 -47.67 20.92 10.89
N LEU A 376 -46.38 20.79 11.21
CA LEU A 376 -45.75 21.57 12.28
C LEU A 376 -45.87 23.06 12.01
N ARG A 377 -45.63 23.51 10.77
CA ARG A 377 -45.77 24.91 10.36
C ARG A 377 -47.20 25.41 10.51
N ARG A 378 -48.21 24.66 10.04
CA ARG A 378 -49.64 25.01 10.23
C ARG A 378 -50.03 25.05 11.70
N THR A 379 -49.60 24.09 12.52
CA THR A 379 -49.87 24.14 13.96
C THR A 379 -49.18 25.31 14.66
N ALA A 380 -48.02 25.74 14.18
CA ALA A 380 -47.35 26.94 14.68
C ALA A 380 -48.11 28.21 14.28
N GLU A 381 -48.57 28.30 13.02
CA GLU A 381 -49.40 29.39 12.50
C GLU A 381 -50.75 29.47 13.23
N GLU A 382 -51.44 28.35 13.44
CA GLU A 382 -52.68 28.28 14.22
C GLU A 382 -52.47 28.71 15.68
N LYS A 383 -51.40 28.22 16.33
CA LYS A 383 -51.06 28.66 17.70
C LYS A 383 -50.73 30.14 17.75
N GLN A 384 -50.05 30.67 16.74
CA GLN A 384 -49.74 32.10 16.62
C GLN A 384 -51.02 32.92 16.43
N GLU A 385 -51.96 32.44 15.62
CA GLU A 385 -53.23 33.13 15.39
C GLU A 385 -54.14 33.07 16.62
N VAL A 386 -54.24 31.91 17.28
CA VAL A 386 -54.95 31.80 18.59
C VAL A 386 -54.31 32.72 19.62
N ALA A 387 -52.97 32.81 19.67
CA ALA A 387 -52.29 33.75 20.54
C ALA A 387 -52.59 35.22 20.17
N ARG A 388 -52.68 35.55 18.88
CA ARG A 388 -53.07 36.88 18.40
C ARG A 388 -54.50 37.24 18.79
N VAL A 389 -55.47 36.37 18.50
CA VAL A 389 -56.87 36.55 18.89
C VAL A 389 -56.97 36.70 20.40
N ARG A 390 -56.27 35.88 21.19
CA ARG A 390 -56.27 36.00 22.65
C ARG A 390 -55.64 37.31 23.14
N VAL A 391 -54.62 37.83 22.45
CA VAL A 391 -54.06 39.16 22.72
C VAL A 391 -55.06 40.26 22.36
N GLU A 392 -55.80 40.13 21.26
CA GLU A 392 -56.87 41.08 20.88
C GLU A 392 -58.06 41.03 21.83
N GLU A 393 -58.50 39.85 22.26
CA GLU A 393 -59.54 39.70 23.29
C GLU A 393 -59.08 40.31 24.62
N LEU A 394 -57.85 40.05 25.04
CA LEU A 394 -57.28 40.69 26.24
C LEU A 394 -57.18 42.22 26.08
N ARG A 395 -56.85 42.73 24.88
CA ARG A 395 -56.90 44.17 24.59
C ARG A 395 -58.33 44.70 24.66
N GLY A 396 -59.30 43.99 24.11
CA GLY A 396 -60.72 44.37 24.15
C GLY A 396 -61.28 44.37 25.58
N VAL A 397 -60.95 43.38 26.40
CA VAL A 397 -61.28 43.34 27.83
C VAL A 397 -60.58 44.47 28.57
N HIS A 398 -59.31 44.79 28.24
CA HIS A 398 -58.61 45.92 28.84
C HIS A 398 -59.23 47.27 28.44
N GLU A 399 -59.68 47.43 27.20
CA GLU A 399 -60.44 48.59 26.75
C GLU A 399 -61.82 48.67 27.41
N GLY A 400 -62.50 47.53 27.61
CA GLY A 400 -63.76 47.44 28.33
C GLY A 400 -63.61 47.85 29.80
N LEU A 401 -62.61 47.31 30.48
CA LEU A 401 -62.23 47.72 31.85
C LEU A 401 -61.77 49.18 31.92
N GLY A 402 -61.13 49.69 30.86
CA GLY A 402 -60.77 51.10 30.72
C GLY A 402 -61.99 52.00 30.53
N ARG A 403 -63.01 51.56 29.78
CA ARG A 403 -64.29 52.26 29.62
C ARG A 403 -65.13 52.20 30.91
N GLU A 404 -65.18 51.06 31.59
CA GLU A 404 -65.84 50.95 32.90
C GLU A 404 -65.15 51.79 33.97
N ARG A 405 -63.83 51.98 33.90
CA ARG A 405 -63.12 52.96 34.75
C ARG A 405 -63.38 54.41 34.37
N ARG A 406 -63.67 54.73 33.10
CA ARG A 406 -64.05 56.09 32.66
C ARG A 406 -65.51 56.45 32.94
N VAL A 407 -66.38 55.48 33.14
CA VAL A 407 -67.80 55.69 33.51
C VAL A 407 -68.00 55.74 35.04
N ARG A 408 -66.97 55.39 35.83
CA ARG A 408 -66.94 55.52 37.30
C ARG A 408 -65.99 56.61 37.82
N GLY A 409 -65.59 57.55 36.96
CA GLY A 409 -64.77 58.73 37.31
C GLY A 409 -65.57 60.01 37.14
#